data_AF-W1XZH9-F1
#
_entry.id   AF-W1XZH9-F1
#
_cell.length_a   1.000
_cell.length_b   1.000
_cell.length_c   1.000
_cell.angle_alpha   90.00
_cell.angle_beta   90.00
_cell.angle_gamma   90.00
#
_symmetry.space_group_name_H-M   'P 1'
#
loop_
_entity.id
_entity.type
_entity.pdbx_description
1 polymer ?
#
loop_
_entity_poly.entity_id
_entity_poly.type
_entity_poly.pdbx_seq_one_letter_code
_entity_poly.pdbx_strand_id
1 'polypeptide(L)'
;VISHDLEPTTFFGRIGLFRNQTGDKLLKQSDLVITVGYDAIEYEPRNWNKENDLNIVALDTTPVQIDNNFVPKRQLVGNIAQSLDL
;
A
#
# COMPACT_ATOMS: atom_id res chain seq x y z
N VAL A 1 -17.46 -2.74 -0.65
CA VAL A 1 -17.98 -2.45 0.71
C VAL A 1 -17.17 -3.29 1.67
N ILE A 2 -16.57 -2.70 2.70
CA ILE A 2 -15.80 -3.47 3.71
C ILE A 2 -16.83 -4.26 4.55
N SER A 3 -16.52 -5.53 4.87
CA SER A 3 -17.37 -6.30 5.78
C SER A 3 -17.39 -5.61 7.14
N HIS A 4 -18.59 -5.32 7.66
CA HIS A 4 -18.74 -4.64 8.95
C HIS A 4 -18.16 -5.47 10.11
N ASP A 5 -18.10 -6.80 9.95
CA ASP A 5 -17.49 -7.70 10.91
C ASP A 5 -15.95 -7.58 10.96
N LEU A 6 -15.33 -7.20 9.83
CA LEU A 6 -13.86 -7.07 9.72
C LEU A 6 -13.39 -5.66 10.10
N GLU A 7 -14.21 -4.64 9.86
CA GLU A 7 -13.89 -3.23 10.09
C GLU A 7 -13.19 -2.96 11.44
N PRO A 8 -13.66 -3.47 12.60
CA PRO A 8 -13.05 -3.16 13.89
C PRO A 8 -11.62 -3.68 14.08
N THR A 9 -11.22 -4.69 13.29
CA THR A 9 -9.94 -5.40 13.48
C THR A 9 -8.98 -5.22 12.31
N THR A 10 -9.49 -4.93 11.11
CA THR A 10 -8.67 -4.87 9.88
C THR A 10 -8.59 -3.48 9.26
N PHE A 11 -9.43 -2.52 9.68
CA PHE A 11 -9.44 -1.18 9.10
C PHE A 11 -8.84 -0.14 10.04
N PHE A 12 -7.70 0.44 9.65
CA PHE A 12 -6.92 1.38 10.48
C PHE A 12 -7.05 2.84 10.04
N GLY A 13 -8.13 3.17 9.32
CA GLY A 13 -8.41 4.51 8.82
C GLY A 13 -7.73 4.83 7.49
N ARG A 14 -7.74 6.11 7.12
CA ARG A 14 -7.12 6.64 5.90
C ARG A 14 -5.81 7.35 6.25
N ILE A 15 -4.84 7.25 5.36
CA ILE A 15 -3.57 7.98 5.43
C ILE A 15 -3.52 9.02 4.32
N GLY A 16 -2.64 10.01 4.48
CA GLY A 16 -2.49 11.11 3.53
C GLY A 16 -2.16 12.42 4.23
N LEU A 17 -1.66 13.39 3.46
CA LEU A 17 -1.25 14.73 3.90
C LEU A 17 -0.12 14.76 4.95
N PHE A 18 -0.34 14.23 6.15
CA PHE A 18 0.63 14.18 7.24
C PHE A 18 0.88 12.73 7.70
N ARG A 19 2.15 12.38 7.92
CA ARG A 19 2.58 11.07 8.44
C ARG A 19 2.40 11.00 9.97
N ASN A 20 1.16 11.00 10.44
CA ASN A 20 0.83 10.98 11.88
C ASN A 20 -0.44 10.20 12.24
N GLN A 21 -1.02 9.47 11.28
CA GLN A 21 -2.23 8.67 11.47
C GLN A 21 -1.90 7.27 12.01
N THR A 22 -2.92 6.55 12.47
CA THR A 22 -2.78 5.15 12.91
C THR A 22 -2.24 4.26 11.79
N GLY A 23 -2.72 4.45 10.55
CA GLY A 23 -2.23 3.73 9.38
C GLY A 23 -0.73 3.96 9.10
N ASP A 24 -0.20 5.17 9.36
CA ASP A 24 1.24 5.44 9.19
C ASP A 24 2.10 4.66 10.18
N LYS A 25 1.60 4.51 11.42
CA LYS A 25 2.28 3.69 12.43
C LYS A 25 2.26 2.22 12.06
N LEU A 26 1.12 1.73 11.54
CA LEU A 26 0.99 0.37 11.06
C LEU A 26 1.98 0.09 9.92
N LEU A 27 2.01 0.95 8.89
CA LEU A 27 2.94 0.81 7.77
C LEU A 27 4.40 0.79 8.21
N LYS A 28 4.77 1.60 9.21
CA LYS A 28 6.12 1.59 9.79
C LYS A 28 6.47 0.29 10.53
N GLN A 29 5.48 -0.41 11.08
CA GLN A 29 5.69 -1.65 11.84
C GLN A 29 5.58 -2.90 10.96
N SER A 30 5.03 -2.77 9.75
CA SER A 30 4.93 -3.86 8.79
C SER A 30 6.30 -4.33 8.32
N ASP A 31 6.41 -5.61 8.00
CA ASP A 31 7.53 -6.18 7.26
C ASP A 31 7.19 -6.32 5.76
N LEU A 32 5.91 -6.40 5.42
CA LEU A 32 5.36 -6.50 4.07
C LEU A 32 4.20 -5.52 3.86
N VAL A 33 4.22 -4.83 2.73
CA VAL A 33 3.12 -4.00 2.23
C VAL A 33 2.72 -4.47 0.84
N ILE A 34 1.42 -4.72 0.66
CA ILE A 34 0.82 -5.02 -0.63
C ILE A 34 0.00 -3.80 -1.04
N THR A 35 0.44 -3.09 -2.07
CA THR A 35 -0.32 -1.96 -2.62
C THR A 35 -1.28 -2.46 -3.69
N VAL A 36 -2.50 -1.95 -3.70
CA VAL A 36 -3.54 -2.31 -4.68
C VAL A 36 -4.04 -1.05 -5.38
N GLY A 37 -3.72 -0.90 -6.66
CA GLY A 37 -4.10 0.27 -7.48
C GLY A 37 -3.61 1.60 -6.90
N TYR A 38 -2.39 1.62 -6.37
CA TYR A 38 -1.81 2.75 -5.66
C TYR A 38 -1.08 3.70 -6.61
N ASP A 39 -1.45 4.98 -6.60
CA ASP A 39 -0.68 6.04 -7.24
C ASP A 39 0.07 6.90 -6.20
N ALA A 40 1.35 7.17 -6.47
CA ALA A 40 2.19 8.01 -5.63
C ALA A 40 1.65 9.45 -5.46
N ILE A 41 0.81 9.93 -6.39
CA ILE A 41 0.16 11.24 -6.26
C ILE A 41 -0.85 11.30 -5.10
N GLU A 42 -1.43 10.17 -4.71
CA GLU A 42 -2.42 10.11 -3.62
C GLU A 42 -1.76 10.28 -2.26
N TYR A 43 -0.59 9.66 -2.09
CA TYR A 43 0.24 9.85 -0.91
C TYR A 43 1.68 9.41 -1.19
N GLU A 44 2.62 10.36 -1.23
CA GLU A 44 3.97 10.08 -1.72
C GLU A 44 4.71 9.02 -0.86
N PRO A 45 5.45 8.08 -1.49
CA PRO A 45 6.19 7.02 -0.79
C PRO A 45 7.21 7.51 0.24
N ARG A 46 7.86 8.65 -0.01
CA ARG A 46 8.78 9.27 0.95
C ARG A 46 8.14 9.59 2.30
N ASN A 47 6.81 9.71 2.35
CA ASN A 47 6.08 9.95 3.59
C ASN A 47 5.82 8.64 4.33
N TRP A 48 5.26 7.62 3.68
CA TRP A 48 4.88 6.38 4.37
C TRP A 48 6.01 5.34 4.45
N ASN A 49 6.74 5.10 3.36
CA ASN A 49 7.92 4.23 3.29
C ASN A 49 9.24 5.01 3.48
N LYS A 50 9.25 5.93 4.44
CA LYS A 50 10.40 6.83 4.67
C LYS A 50 11.71 6.08 4.97
N GLU A 51 11.61 4.99 5.73
CA GLU A 51 12.79 4.24 6.20
C GLU A 51 13.33 3.28 5.13
N ASN A 52 12.53 3.01 4.08
CA ASN A 52 12.87 2.20 2.91
C ASN A 52 13.34 0.77 3.22
N ASP A 53 12.78 0.19 4.29
CA ASP A 53 13.05 -1.16 4.78
C ASP A 53 11.92 -2.16 4.49
N LEU A 54 10.77 -1.66 3.99
CA LEU A 54 9.59 -2.47 3.70
C LEU A 54 9.80 -3.40 2.50
N ASN A 55 9.32 -4.64 2.63
CA ASN A 55 9.05 -5.46 1.46
C ASN A 55 7.78 -4.95 0.79
N ILE A 56 7.84 -4.61 -0.49
CA ILE A 56 6.67 -4.10 -1.22
C ILE A 56 6.31 -5.07 -2.36
N VAL A 57 5.03 -5.42 -2.45
CA VAL A 57 4.43 -6.07 -3.61
C VAL A 57 3.39 -5.12 -4.18
N ALA A 58 3.46 -4.86 -5.48
CA ALA A 58 2.48 -4.00 -6.15
C ALA A 58 1.51 -4.82 -6.99
N LEU A 59 0.21 -4.60 -6.80
CA LEU A 59 -0.88 -5.11 -7.62
C LEU A 59 -1.52 -3.93 -8.34
N ASP A 60 -1.44 -3.91 -9.67
CA ASP A 60 -1.97 -2.78 -10.43
C ASP A 60 -2.35 -3.19 -11.87
N THR A 61 -3.10 -2.33 -12.56
CA THR A 61 -3.47 -2.48 -13.97
C THR A 61 -2.33 -2.13 -14.93
N THR A 62 -1.37 -1.32 -14.48
CA THR A 62 -0.18 -0.91 -15.24
C THR A 62 1.09 -1.10 -14.43
N PRO A 63 2.27 -1.23 -15.05
CA PRO A 63 3.53 -1.22 -14.30
C PRO A 63 3.66 0.05 -13.46
N VAL A 64 4.08 -0.10 -12.19
CA VAL A 64 4.19 1.04 -11.29
C VAL A 64 5.37 1.95 -11.66
N GLN A 65 5.24 3.23 -11.33
CA GLN A 65 6.37 4.18 -11.42
C GLN A 65 7.34 3.91 -10.28
N ILE A 66 8.62 3.80 -10.59
CA ILE A 66 9.67 3.57 -9.60
C ILE A 66 10.08 4.90 -8.96
N ASP A 67 10.21 4.90 -7.64
CA ASP A 67 10.70 6.02 -6.84
C ASP A 67 11.75 5.52 -5.83
N ASN A 68 12.58 6.42 -5.30
CA ASN A 68 13.60 6.07 -4.30
C ASN A 68 13.00 5.37 -3.06
N ASN A 69 11.77 5.71 -2.70
CA ASN A 69 11.02 5.13 -1.58
C ASN A 69 9.91 4.17 -2.05
N PHE A 70 9.88 3.81 -3.34
CA PHE A 70 8.93 2.83 -3.87
C PHE A 70 9.57 1.97 -4.95
N VAL A 71 10.17 0.87 -4.51
CA VAL A 71 10.78 -0.14 -5.39
C VAL A 71 10.17 -1.50 -5.06
N PRO A 72 9.02 -1.86 -5.67
CA PRO A 72 8.38 -3.14 -5.40
C PRO A 72 9.29 -4.33 -5.76
N LYS A 73 9.39 -5.30 -4.85
CA LYS A 73 10.13 -6.54 -5.05
C LYS A 73 9.44 -7.46 -6.07
N ARG A 74 8.12 -7.35 -6.17
CA ARG A 74 7.27 -8.07 -7.14
C ARG A 74 6.16 -7.14 -7.60
N GLN A 75 5.73 -7.34 -8.84
CA GLN A 75 4.61 -6.63 -9.44
C GLN A 75 3.68 -7.64 -10.09
N LEU A 76 2.39 -7.56 -9.79
CA LEU A 76 1.32 -8.26 -10.45
C LEU A 76 0.59 -7.22 -11.30
N VAL A 77 0.84 -7.27 -12.61
CA VAL A 77 0.29 -6.29 -13.57
C VAL A 77 -0.83 -6.96 -14.37
N GLY A 78 -2.04 -6.44 -14.27
CA GLY A 78 -3.20 -6.99 -14.97
C GLY A 78 -4.54 -6.58 -14.36
N ASN A 79 -5.58 -7.35 -14.61
CA ASN A 79 -6.88 -7.09 -13.99
C ASN A 79 -6.79 -7.34 -12.47
N ILE A 80 -7.04 -6.29 -11.68
CA ILE A 80 -6.94 -6.35 -10.22
C ILE A 80 -7.90 -7.38 -9.63
N ALA A 81 -9.17 -7.40 -10.07
CA ALA A 81 -10.16 -8.31 -9.53
C ALA A 81 -9.76 -9.78 -9.77
N GLN A 82 -9.37 -10.09 -11.01
CA GLN A 82 -8.90 -11.44 -11.36
C GLN A 82 -7.66 -11.84 -10.56
N SER A 83 -6.75 -10.89 -10.28
CA SER A 83 -5.53 -11.17 -9.53
C SER A 83 -5.77 -11.44 -8.04
N LEU A 84 -6.92 -11.03 -7.50
CA LEU A 84 -7.31 -11.28 -6.10
C LEU A 84 -8.10 -12.58 -5.92
N ASP A 85 -8.69 -13.10 -7.00
CA ASP A 85 -9.50 -14.33 -6.98
C ASP A 85 -8.69 -15.62 -7.21
N LEU A 86 -7.48 -15.51 -7.79
CA LEU A 86 -6.59 -16.63 -8.12
C LEU A 86 -5.79 -17.14 -6.92
#